data_AF-X1EYS8-F1
#
_entry.id   AF-X1EYS8-F1
#
_cell.length_a   1.000
_cell.length_b   1.000
_cell.length_c   1.000
_cell.angle_alpha   90.00
_cell.angle_beta   90.00
_cell.angle_gamma   90.00
#
_symmetry.space_group_name_H-M   'P 1'
#
loop_
_entity.id
_entity.type
_entity.pdbx_description
1 polymer ?
#
loop_
_entity_poly.entity_id
_entity_poly.type
_entity_poly.pdbx_seq_one_letter_code
_entity_poly.pdbx_strand_id
1 'polypeptide(L)'
;IDDQANLAGLLSLMERGLITETKYKRHRQMKLKCWVFASANRITRIPEELMSRFVTLKFKPYSDIEFMDVCVNVLTKREGGM
;
A
#
# COMPACT_ATOMS: atom_id res chain seq x y z
N ILE A 1 -12.56 -9.39 -3.45
CA ILE A 1 -11.60 -8.91 -2.42
C ILE A 1 -12.33 -8.40 -1.17
N ASP A 2 -13.67 -8.52 -1.12
CA ASP A 2 -14.50 -8.09 0.01
C ASP A 2 -14.63 -9.19 1.08
N ASP A 3 -13.49 -9.74 1.52
CA ASP A 3 -13.49 -10.78 2.55
C ASP A 3 -13.08 -10.14 3.87
N GLN A 4 -14.05 -10.00 4.78
CA GLN A 4 -13.87 -9.44 6.11
C GLN A 4 -12.75 -10.15 6.89
N ALA A 5 -12.48 -11.43 6.57
CA ALA A 5 -11.38 -12.18 7.16
C ALA A 5 -10.00 -11.65 6.74
N ASN A 6 -9.84 -11.18 5.50
CA ASN A 6 -8.59 -10.60 5.02
C ASN A 6 -8.28 -9.27 5.72
N LEU A 7 -9.30 -8.44 5.93
CA LEU A 7 -9.16 -7.17 6.65
C LEU A 7 -8.75 -7.42 8.11
N ALA A 8 -9.40 -8.37 8.78
CA ALA A 8 -9.09 -8.75 10.15
C ALA A 8 -7.63 -9.25 10.31
N GLY A 9 -7.15 -10.03 9.35
CA GLY A 9 -5.75 -10.49 9.32
C GLY A 9 -4.75 -9.33 9.21
N LEU A 10 -5.02 -8.38 8.31
CA LEU A 10 -4.18 -7.19 8.11
C LEU A 10 -4.15 -6.28 9.35
N LEU A 11 -5.30 -6.07 10.01
CA LEU A 11 -5.37 -5.29 11.25
C LEU A 11 -4.55 -5.96 12.35
N SER A 12 -4.65 -7.29 12.52
CA SER A 12 -3.86 -8.01 13.54
C SER A 12 -2.35 -7.91 13.28
N LEU A 13 -1.94 -8.02 12.02
CA LEU A 13 -0.54 -7.90 11.62
C LEU A 13 0.00 -6.49 11.87
N MET A 14 -0.74 -5.45 11.48
CA MET A 14 -0.26 -4.07 11.61
C MET A 14 -0.31 -3.55 13.05
N GLU A 15 -1.15 -4.11 13.92
CA GLU A 15 -1.22 -3.68 15.34
C GLU A 15 -0.17 -4.39 16.18
N ARG A 16 -0.15 -5.72 16.08
CA ARG A 16 0.52 -6.60 17.03
C ARG A 16 1.66 -7.38 16.38
N GLY A 17 1.82 -7.30 15.06
CA GLY A 17 2.73 -8.14 14.30
C GLY A 17 2.31 -9.59 14.32
N LEU A 18 1.01 -9.90 14.42
CA LEU A 18 0.50 -11.27 14.54
C LEU A 18 -0.30 -11.66 13.31
N ILE A 19 -0.01 -12.84 12.77
CA ILE A 19 -0.85 -13.48 11.76
C ILE A 19 -1.30 -14.82 12.34
N THR A 20 -2.61 -15.02 12.37
CA THR A 20 -3.23 -16.29 12.76
C THR A 20 -3.91 -16.88 11.54
N GLU A 21 -3.41 -18.02 11.09
CA GLU A 21 -4.04 -18.77 10.00
C GLU A 21 -4.79 -19.96 10.59
N THR A 22 -6.12 -19.96 10.40
CA THR A 22 -7.01 -21.07 10.78
C THR A 22 -7.53 -21.69 9.49
N LYS A 23 -6.76 -22.63 8.92
CA LYS A 23 -7.22 -23.49 7.81
C LYS A 23 -7.69 -24.81 8.38
N TYR A 24 -8.56 -25.53 7.66
CA TYR A 24 -9.05 -26.84 8.09
C TYR A 24 -7.87 -27.75 8.50
N LYS A 25 -7.85 -28.17 9.77
CA LYS A 25 -6.78 -28.94 10.45
C LYS A 25 -5.42 -28.25 10.71
N ARG A 26 -5.29 -26.93 10.51
CA ARG A 26 -4.06 -26.18 10.86
C ARG A 26 -4.40 -24.85 11.55
N HIS A 27 -4.06 -24.77 12.83
CA HIS A 27 -3.98 -23.51 13.57
C HIS A 27 -2.51 -23.15 13.74
N ARG A 28 -2.06 -22.06 13.11
CA ARG A 28 -0.72 -21.52 13.31
C ARG A 28 -0.82 -20.05 13.64
N GLN A 29 -0.15 -19.66 14.71
CA GLN A 29 0.05 -18.27 15.09
C GLN A 29 1.53 -17.94 14.90
N MET A 30 1.82 -16.91 14.12
CA MET A 30 3.18 -16.44 13.88
C MET A 30 3.28 -14.97 14.25
N LYS A 31 4.34 -14.62 14.98
CA LYS A 31 4.73 -13.24 15.22
C LYS A 31 5.71 -12.80 14.13
N LEU A 32 5.29 -11.86 13.30
CA LEU A 32 6.03 -11.34 12.17
C LEU A 32 6.28 -9.84 12.39
N LYS A 33 7.55 -9.47 12.58
CA LYS A 33 7.95 -8.05 12.60
C LYS A 33 8.22 -7.60 11.17
N CYS A 34 7.19 -7.08 10.49
CA CYS A 34 7.30 -6.58 9.13
C CYS A 34 6.84 -5.12 9.02
N TRP A 35 7.24 -4.49 7.93
CA TRP A 35 6.77 -3.16 7.54
C TRP A 35 5.81 -3.35 6.36
N VAL A 36 4.65 -2.68 6.43
CA VAL A 36 3.63 -2.75 5.37
C VAL A 36 3.70 -1.46 4.58
N PHE A 37 3.89 -1.58 3.27
CA PHE A 37 3.86 -0.46 2.32
C PHE A 37 2.69 -0.67 1.37
N ALA A 38 1.89 0.37 1.17
CA ALA A 38 0.72 0.34 0.30
C ALA A 38 0.62 1.63 -0.51
N SER A 39 0.11 1.51 -1.75
CA SER A 39 -0.27 2.64 -2.59
C SER A 39 -1.73 2.50 -3.00
N ALA A 40 -2.41 3.63 -3.20
CA ALA A 40 -3.79 3.64 -3.64
C ALA A 40 -4.05 4.88 -4.50
N ASN A 41 -4.77 4.69 -5.60
CA ASN A 41 -5.22 5.81 -6.45
C ASN A 41 -6.31 6.64 -5.77
N ARG A 42 -7.13 6.00 -4.92
CA ARG A 42 -8.20 6.64 -4.15
C ARG A 42 -8.29 5.99 -2.76
N ILE A 43 -8.41 6.82 -1.74
CA ILE A 43 -8.55 6.36 -0.34
C ILE A 43 -10.01 6.26 0.11
N THR A 44 -10.97 6.73 -0.69
CA THR A 44 -12.38 6.87 -0.28
C THR A 44 -13.10 5.55 0.00
N ARG A 45 -12.57 4.42 -0.48
CA ARG A 45 -13.13 3.07 -0.25
C ARG A 45 -12.30 2.26 0.74
N ILE A 46 -11.30 2.85 1.38
CA ILE A 46 -10.46 2.18 2.37
C ILE A 46 -11.09 2.40 3.75
N PRO A 47 -11.32 1.34 4.54
CA PRO A 47 -11.81 1.48 5.91
C PRO A 47 -10.91 2.37 6.76
N GLU A 48 -11.50 3.24 7.58
CA GLU A 48 -10.77 4.19 8.44
C GLU A 48 -9.85 3.47 9.44
N GLU A 49 -10.28 2.31 9.95
CA GLU A 49 -9.49 1.44 10.84
C GLU A 49 -8.18 0.96 10.22
N LEU A 50 -8.15 0.79 8.89
CA LEU A 50 -6.94 0.42 8.16
C LEU A 50 -6.08 1.66 7.94
N MET A 51 -6.69 2.78 7.56
CA MET A 51 -6.00 4.04 7.32
C MET A 51 -5.29 4.59 8.55
N SER A 52 -5.86 4.43 9.74
CA SER A 52 -5.27 4.90 11.00
C SER A 52 -3.92 4.26 11.33
N ARG A 53 -3.60 3.12 10.70
CA ARG A 53 -2.35 2.37 10.87
C ARG A 53 -1.27 2.72 9.86
N PHE A 54 -1.59 3.55 8.86
CA PHE A 54 -0.66 4.00 7.84
C PHE A 54 -0.32 5.48 8.00
N VAL A 55 0.95 5.81 7.80
CA VAL A 55 1.34 7.20 7.54
C VAL A 55 0.99 7.52 6.09
N THR A 56 0.06 8.47 5.89
CA THR A 56 -0.47 8.79 4.55
C THR A 56 0.38 9.86 3.87
N LEU A 57 0.98 9.52 2.73
CA LEU A 57 1.65 10.46 1.83
C LEU A 57 0.78 10.69 0.59
N LYS A 58 0.31 11.93 0.37
CA LYS A 58 -0.46 12.30 -0.82
C LYS A 58 0.41 13.10 -1.77
N PHE A 59 0.65 12.55 -2.95
CA PHE A 59 1.29 13.28 -4.05
C PHE A 59 0.26 14.21 -4.69
N LYS A 60 0.66 15.47 -4.89
CA LYS A 60 -0.15 16.42 -5.64
C LYS A 60 -0.09 16.04 -7.14
N PRO A 61 -1.17 16.29 -7.90
CA PRO A 61 -1.09 16.16 -9.35
C PRO A 61 -0.03 17.12 -9.89
N TYR A 62 0.69 16.70 -10.92
CA TYR A 62 1.64 17.56 -11.62
C TYR A 62 0.90 18.73 -12.26
N SER A 63 1.52 19.91 -12.23
CA SER A 63 1.17 20.95 -13.19
C SER A 63 1.58 20.55 -14.60
N ASP A 64 0.99 21.18 -15.61
CA ASP A 64 1.33 20.89 -17.02
C ASP A 64 2.83 21.08 -17.30
N ILE A 65 3.45 22.07 -16.65
CA ILE A 65 4.89 22.37 -16.76
C ILE A 65 5.72 21.25 -16.12
N GLU A 66 5.41 20.87 -14.87
CA GLU A 66 6.11 19.77 -14.20
C GLU A 66 5.94 18.44 -14.94
N PHE A 67 4.76 18.19 -15.50
CA PHE A 67 4.51 17.02 -16.32
C PHE A 67 5.40 17.01 -17.56
N MET A 68 5.49 18.14 -18.28
CA MET A 68 6.35 18.26 -19.46
C MET A 68 7.82 18.03 -19.11
N ASP A 69 8.32 18.65 -18.03
CA ASP A 69 9.70 18.46 -17.56
C ASP A 69 10.00 17.00 -17.22
N VAL A 70 9.08 16.32 -16.54
CA VAL A 70 9.21 14.89 -16.23
C VAL A 70 9.21 14.06 -17.51
N CYS A 71 8.32 14.33 -18.46
CA CYS A 71 8.27 13.61 -19.73
C CYS A 71 9.57 13.78 -20.54
N VAL A 72 10.05 15.01 -20.69
CA VAL A 72 11.31 15.30 -21.40
C VAL A 72 12.47 14.55 -20.74
N ASN A 73 12.62 14.65 -19.42
CA ASN A 73 13.70 13.96 -18.69
C ASN A 73 13.62 12.43 -18.82
N VAL A 74 12.41 11.85 -18.75
CA VAL A 74 12.22 10.40 -18.92
C VAL A 74 12.55 9.96 -20.35
N LEU A 75 12.11 10.72 -21.36
CA LEU A 75 12.38 10.44 -22.78
C LEU A 75 13.88 10.56 -23.10
N THR A 76 14.53 11.63 -22.67
CA THR A 76 15.98 11.84 -22.82
C THR A 76 16.78 10.70 -22.19
N LYS A 77 16.41 10.25 -20.98
CA LYS A 77 17.09 9.14 -20.30
C LYS A 77 16.87 7.77 -20.95
N ARG A 78 15.70 7.53 -21.56
CA ARG A 78 15.38 6.23 -22.18
C ARG A 78 15.83 6.11 -23.62
N GLU A 79 15.61 7.15 -24.41
CA GLU A 79 15.83 7.13 -25.86
C GLU A 79 17.12 7.83 -26.29
N GLY A 80 17.92 8.34 -25.32
CA GLY A 80 19.22 8.97 -25.61
C GLY A 80 19.11 10.28 -26.39
N GLY A 81 17.97 10.97 -26.31
CA GLY A 81 17.77 12.29 -26.90
C GLY A 81 18.67 13.31 -26.21
N MET A 82 19.80 13.59 -26.88
CA MET A 82 20.94 14.44 -26.49
C MET A 82 20.57 15.73 -25.76
#